data_AF-A0AA39G6P9-F1
#
_entry.id   AF-A0AA39G6P9-F1
#
_cell.length_a   1.000
_cell.length_b   1.000
_cell.length_c   1.000
_cell.angle_alpha   90.00
_cell.angle_beta   90.00
_cell.angle_gamma   90.00
#
_symmetry.space_group_name_H-M   'P 1'
#
loop_
_entity.id
_entity.type
_entity.pdbx_description
1 polymer ?
#
loop_
_entity_poly.entity_id
_entity_poly.type
_entity_poly.pdbx_seq_one_letter_code
_entity_poly.pdbx_strand_id
1 'polypeptide(L)'
;MNLGRNFINFLPRRSISTTPIVRLKEIIEKKEGNTLIIEARIVPDPQESKLIEKTNNEACFLCSTGLQIKHTDVLILSQFLRSNGSILPRRITGLCKIQQKRLNSMIAMSQKAGLMPNIAPASSKKDPKLRYGLKAFNVYYDESTIKAKYHFVKYRM
;
A
#
# COMPACT_ATOMS: atom_id res chain seq x y z
N MET A 1 25.12 -4.93 41.55
CA MET A 1 24.39 -6.00 40.83
C MET A 1 23.10 -5.42 40.27
N ASN A 2 22.66 -5.94 39.12
CA ASN A 2 21.42 -5.64 38.37
C ASN A 2 21.49 -4.53 37.31
N LEU A 3 22.27 -4.79 36.26
CA LEU A 3 22.06 -4.21 34.92
C LEU A 3 20.86 -4.92 34.26
N GLY A 4 19.68 -4.30 34.32
CA GLY A 4 18.50 -4.73 33.58
C GLY A 4 18.68 -4.46 32.08
N ARG A 5 19.23 -5.45 31.35
CA ARG A 5 19.21 -5.49 29.89
C ARG A 5 17.79 -5.81 29.44
N ASN A 6 17.08 -4.81 28.91
CA ASN A 6 15.87 -5.03 28.13
C ASN A 6 16.27 -5.74 26.83
N PHE A 7 16.06 -7.06 26.80
CA PHE A 7 16.17 -7.86 25.59
C PHE A 7 15.10 -7.40 24.60
N ILE A 8 15.49 -6.50 23.70
CA ILE A 8 14.84 -6.32 22.41
C ILE A 8 14.96 -7.69 21.74
N ASN A 9 13.86 -8.46 21.71
CA ASN A 9 13.77 -9.70 20.95
C ASN A 9 13.87 -9.38 19.45
N PHE A 10 15.09 -9.11 18.98
CA PHE A 10 15.50 -9.24 17.60
C PHE A 10 15.39 -10.72 17.27
N LEU A 11 14.25 -11.15 16.75
CA LEU A 11 14.23 -12.40 15.97
C LEU A 11 15.29 -12.24 14.87
N PRO A 12 16.31 -13.10 14.80
CA PRO A 12 17.31 -13.00 13.76
C PRO A 12 16.61 -13.28 12.43
N ARG A 13 16.37 -12.21 11.65
CA ARG A 13 16.22 -12.35 10.21
C ARG A 13 17.54 -12.90 9.74
N ARG A 14 17.62 -14.22 9.54
CA ARG A 14 18.72 -14.82 8.78
C ARG A 14 18.65 -14.24 7.37
N SER A 15 19.29 -13.10 7.16
CA SER A 15 19.51 -12.52 5.85
C SER A 15 20.67 -13.29 5.22
N ILE A 16 20.41 -13.95 4.10
CA ILE A 16 21.46 -14.58 3.29
C ILE A 16 22.31 -13.49 2.60
N SER A 17 21.87 -12.23 2.66
CA SER A 17 22.59 -11.07 2.14
C SER A 17 23.39 -10.40 3.25
N THR A 18 24.68 -10.16 2.98
CA THR A 18 25.60 -9.34 3.81
C THR A 18 25.44 -7.85 3.55
N THR A 19 24.73 -7.46 2.49
CA THR A 19 24.50 -6.05 2.15
C THR A 19 23.31 -5.46 2.92
N PRO A 20 23.41 -4.20 3.39
CA PRO A 20 22.28 -3.52 4.00
C PRO A 20 21.14 -3.35 2.99
N ILE A 21 19.89 -3.49 3.44
CA ILE A 21 18.71 -3.24 2.60
C ILE A 21 18.64 -1.75 2.28
N VAL A 22 19.08 -1.36 1.09
CA VAL A 22 18.98 0.02 0.62
C VAL A 22 17.55 0.27 0.14
N ARG A 23 16.82 1.15 0.83
CA ARG A 23 15.43 1.54 0.49
C ARG A 23 15.40 2.57 -0.64
N LEU A 24 16.04 2.23 -1.77
CA LEU A 24 16.11 3.09 -2.95
C LEU A 24 14.71 3.34 -3.51
N LYS A 25 14.45 4.58 -3.90
CA LYS A 25 13.14 5.01 -4.42
C LYS A 25 13.11 5.14 -5.94
N GLU A 26 14.22 5.55 -6.56
CA GLU A 26 14.27 5.77 -8.00
C GLU A 26 15.57 5.23 -8.61
N ILE A 27 15.44 4.61 -9.79
CA ILE A 27 16.54 4.14 -10.63
C ILE A 27 16.44 4.95 -11.93
N ILE A 28 17.51 5.68 -12.25
CA ILE A 28 17.59 6.54 -13.43
C ILE A 28 18.53 5.88 -14.44
N GLU A 29 18.05 5.67 -15.66
CA GLU A 29 18.84 5.17 -16.77
C GLU A 29 19.21 6.34 -17.71
N LYS A 30 20.51 6.60 -17.88
CA LYS A 30 21.04 7.56 -18.86
C LYS A 30 21.83 6.82 -19.93
N LYS A 31 21.59 7.15 -21.20
CA LYS A 31 22.34 6.58 -22.33
C LYS A 31 23.25 7.66 -22.91
N GLU A 32 24.55 7.51 -22.75
CA GLU A 32 25.56 8.39 -23.35
C GLU A 32 26.28 7.61 -24.45
N GLY A 33 25.88 7.83 -25.70
CA GLY A 33 26.40 7.09 -26.86
C GLY A 33 26.16 5.59 -26.73
N ASN A 34 27.23 4.82 -26.53
CA ASN A 34 27.20 3.36 -26.37
C ASN A 34 27.18 2.90 -24.90
N THR A 35 27.23 3.82 -23.94
CA THR A 35 27.33 3.49 -22.51
C THR A 35 26.00 3.75 -21.80
N LEU A 36 25.53 2.74 -21.05
CA LEU A 36 24.33 2.82 -20.20
C LEU A 36 24.76 3.10 -18.76
N ILE A 37 24.46 4.29 -18.25
CA ILE A 37 24.75 4.69 -16.87
C ILE A 37 23.45 4.52 -16.06
N ILE A 38 23.50 3.65 -15.07
CA ILE A 38 22.36 3.37 -14.17
C ILE A 38 22.68 3.98 -12.80
N GLU A 39 21.96 5.03 -12.43
CA GLU A 39 22.14 5.75 -11.16
C GLU A 39 20.98 5.45 -10.20
N ALA A 40 21.29 5.20 -8.93
CA ALA A 40 20.30 5.05 -7.87
C ALA A 40 20.17 6.36 -7.07
N ARG A 41 18.95 6.91 -6.99
CA ARG A 41 18.68 8.16 -6.26
C ARG A 41 17.73 7.93 -5.08
N ILE A 42 18.06 8.54 -3.94
CA ILE A 42 17.14 8.67 -2.80
C ILE A 42 16.32 9.94 -3.02
N VAL A 43 15.01 9.78 -3.18
CA VAL A 43 14.07 10.90 -3.41
C VAL A 43 13.28 11.16 -2.12
N PRO A 44 13.27 12.39 -1.58
CA PRO A 44 12.41 12.72 -0.44
C PRO A 44 10.93 12.59 -0.85
N ASP A 45 10.07 12.16 0.07
CA ASP A 45 8.63 12.07 -0.21
C ASP A 45 8.00 13.48 -0.08
N PRO A 46 7.28 13.98 -1.10
CA PRO A 46 6.68 15.31 -1.05
C PRO A 46 5.67 15.50 0.08
N GLN A 47 5.11 14.43 0.65
CA GLN A 47 4.11 14.48 1.72
C GLN A 47 4.66 14.14 3.10
N GLU A 48 5.98 14.21 3.31
CA GLU A 48 6.61 13.89 4.60
C GLU A 48 6.01 14.67 5.77
N SER A 49 5.61 15.92 5.57
CA SER A 49 4.99 16.76 6.61
C SER A 49 3.57 16.35 7.00
N LYS A 50 2.86 15.57 6.16
CA LYS A 50 1.47 15.13 6.37
C LYS A 50 1.39 13.70 6.93
N LEU A 51 2.53 13.09 7.22
CA LEU A 51 2.56 11.74 7.77
C LEU A 51 1.98 11.74 9.17
N ILE A 52 1.11 10.76 9.42
CA ILE A 52 0.51 10.57 10.73
C ILE A 52 1.55 9.97 11.66
N GLU A 53 1.64 10.53 12.87
CA GLU A 53 2.54 10.03 13.90
C GLU A 53 2.21 8.58 14.25
N LYS A 54 3.25 7.78 14.44
CA LYS A 54 3.06 6.39 14.85
C LYS A 54 2.65 6.39 16.32
N THR A 55 1.42 5.97 16.58
CA THR A 55 0.99 5.69 17.96
C THR A 55 1.83 4.54 18.53
N ASN A 56 2.23 4.64 19.79
CA ASN A 56 3.00 3.60 20.51
C ASN A 56 2.22 2.28 20.74
N ASN A 57 0.96 2.22 20.31
CA ASN A 57 0.14 1.03 20.39
C ASN A 57 0.66 -0.04 19.40
N GLU A 58 0.65 -1.31 19.81
CA GLU A 58 1.03 -2.46 18.96
C GLU A 58 0.08 -2.70 17.76
N ALA A 59 -0.92 -1.84 17.59
CA ALA A 59 -1.92 -1.91 16.55
C ALA A 59 -1.41 -1.38 15.20
N CYS A 60 -1.99 -1.87 14.10
CA CYS A 60 -1.69 -1.35 12.77
C CYS A 60 -2.16 0.11 12.62
N PHE A 61 -1.56 0.87 11.71
CA PHE A 61 -1.94 2.26 11.43
C PHE A 61 -3.47 2.44 11.24
N LEU A 62 -4.08 1.66 10.33
CA LEU A 62 -5.53 1.73 10.10
C LEU A 62 -6.38 1.29 11.31
N CYS A 63 -5.85 0.39 12.12
CA CYS A 63 -6.50 -0.11 13.32
C CYS A 63 -6.52 0.99 14.40
N SER A 64 -5.40 1.70 14.56
CA SER A 64 -5.21 2.77 15.53
C SER A 64 -6.09 3.98 15.21
N THR A 65 -6.21 4.34 13.93
CA THR A 65 -7.09 5.43 13.48
C THR A 65 -8.58 5.08 13.58
N GLY A 66 -8.94 3.81 13.68
CA GLY A 66 -10.35 3.38 13.71
C GLY A 66 -11.12 3.67 12.42
N LEU A 67 -10.41 3.94 11.31
CA LEU A 67 -11.01 4.41 10.07
C LEU A 67 -11.78 3.30 9.35
N GLN A 68 -13.03 3.60 8.99
CA GLN A 68 -13.84 2.73 8.13
C GLN A 68 -13.65 3.09 6.66
N ILE A 69 -12.80 2.34 5.96
CA ILE A 69 -12.48 2.58 4.55
C ILE A 69 -13.55 1.95 3.66
N LYS A 70 -14.05 2.77 2.73
CA LYS A 70 -14.94 2.43 1.63
C LYS A 70 -14.19 2.29 0.31
N HIS A 71 -14.78 1.63 -0.68
CA HIS A 71 -14.21 1.53 -2.03
C HIS A 71 -14.28 2.86 -2.80
N THR A 72 -15.14 3.77 -2.34
CA THR A 72 -15.29 5.14 -2.84
C THR A 72 -14.19 6.08 -2.38
N ASP A 73 -13.45 5.73 -1.32
CA ASP A 73 -12.46 6.60 -0.67
C ASP A 73 -11.13 6.59 -1.45
N VAL A 74 -11.18 7.06 -2.70
CA VAL A 74 -10.07 7.01 -3.67
C VAL A 74 -8.79 7.63 -3.13
N LEU A 75 -8.90 8.74 -2.39
CA LEU A 75 -7.74 9.47 -1.84
C LEU A 75 -6.96 8.66 -0.81
N ILE A 76 -7.64 7.79 -0.07
CA ILE A 76 -7.02 6.93 0.93
C ILE A 76 -6.47 5.69 0.25
N LEU A 77 -7.24 5.09 -0.65
CA LEU A 77 -6.84 3.89 -1.39
C LEU A 77 -5.62 4.14 -2.29
N SER A 78 -5.50 5.32 -2.90
CA SER A 78 -4.36 5.67 -3.76
C SER A 78 -3.02 5.65 -3.04
N GLN A 79 -3.00 5.88 -1.72
CA GLN A 79 -1.77 5.86 -0.91
C GLN A 79 -1.15 4.46 -0.82
N PHE A 80 -1.96 3.41 -1.03
CA PHE A 80 -1.51 2.01 -0.94
C PHE A 80 -1.19 1.41 -2.32
N LEU A 81 -1.19 2.22 -3.37
CA LEU A 81 -0.87 1.83 -4.74
C LEU A 81 0.52 2.33 -5.15
N ARG A 82 1.12 1.63 -6.11
CA ARG A 82 2.23 2.17 -6.90
C ARG A 82 1.70 3.05 -8.04
N SER A 83 2.60 3.76 -8.71
CA SER A 83 2.32 4.50 -9.95
C SER A 83 1.56 3.69 -11.01
N ASN A 84 1.84 2.39 -11.11
CA ASN A 84 1.22 1.50 -12.10
C ASN A 84 -0.13 0.90 -11.64
N GLY A 85 -0.63 1.26 -10.46
CA GLY A 85 -1.87 0.71 -9.90
C GLY A 85 -1.76 -0.67 -9.28
N SER A 86 -0.56 -1.21 -9.16
CA SER A 86 -0.29 -2.41 -8.36
C SER A 86 -0.34 -2.09 -6.86
N ILE A 87 -0.91 -3.00 -6.06
CA ILE A 87 -1.04 -2.83 -4.61
C ILE A 87 0.31 -3.02 -3.91
N LEU A 88 0.61 -2.18 -2.91
CA LEU A 88 1.80 -2.32 -2.08
C LEU A 88 1.72 -3.59 -1.20
N PRO A 89 2.83 -4.35 -1.07
CA PRO A 89 2.83 -5.56 -0.26
C PRO A 89 2.83 -5.23 1.25
N ARG A 90 2.26 -6.15 2.05
CA ARG A 90 2.12 -6.00 3.52
C ARG A 90 3.41 -5.63 4.25
N ARG A 91 4.55 -6.16 3.78
CA ARG A 91 5.88 -5.88 4.38
C ARG A 91 6.29 -4.41 4.28
N ILE A 92 5.69 -3.67 3.36
CA ILE A 92 5.93 -2.24 3.14
C ILE A 92 4.82 -1.42 3.81
N THR A 93 3.55 -1.80 3.64
CA THR A 93 2.41 -1.07 4.22
C THR A 93 2.34 -1.17 5.74
N GLY A 94 2.90 -2.23 6.35
CA GLY A 94 2.89 -2.42 7.80
C GLY A 94 1.51 -2.79 8.38
N LEU A 95 0.53 -3.13 7.53
CA LEU A 95 -0.83 -3.46 7.97
C LEU A 95 -0.96 -4.87 8.55
N CYS A 96 -1.96 -5.04 9.42
CA CYS A 96 -2.44 -6.35 9.85
C CYS A 96 -2.89 -7.19 8.64
N LYS A 97 -2.78 -8.52 8.74
CA LYS A 97 -3.19 -9.45 7.67
C LYS A 97 -4.65 -9.24 7.25
N ILE A 98 -5.53 -9.00 8.22
CA ILE A 98 -6.96 -8.76 7.99
C ILE A 98 -7.18 -7.45 7.24
N GLN A 99 -6.58 -6.35 7.72
CA GLN A 99 -6.71 -5.04 7.09
C GLN A 99 -6.13 -5.03 5.67
N GLN A 100 -4.98 -5.67 5.44
CA GLN A 100 -4.42 -5.79 4.09
C GLN A 100 -5.37 -6.54 3.14
N LYS A 101 -6.00 -7.64 3.58
CA LYS A 101 -6.97 -8.36 2.76
C LYS A 101 -8.17 -7.49 2.40
N ARG A 102 -8.72 -6.77 3.39
CA ARG A 102 -9.83 -5.84 3.18
C ARG A 102 -9.46 -4.74 2.19
N LEU A 103 -8.31 -4.11 2.40
CA LEU A 103 -7.78 -3.07 1.54
C LEU A 103 -7.61 -3.56 0.09
N ASN A 104 -7.10 -4.78 -0.10
CA ASN A 104 -7.00 -5.37 -1.43
C ASN A 104 -8.38 -5.51 -2.11
N SER A 105 -9.42 -5.89 -1.36
CA SER A 105 -10.79 -5.96 -1.89
C SER A 105 -11.35 -4.57 -2.23
N MET A 106 -11.16 -3.57 -1.36
CA MET A 106 -11.58 -2.18 -1.59
C MET A 106 -10.96 -1.59 -2.85
N ILE A 107 -9.63 -1.76 -3.01
CA ILE A 107 -8.91 -1.28 -4.19
C ILE A 107 -9.42 -1.99 -5.45
N ALA A 108 -9.57 -3.31 -5.42
CA ALA A 108 -10.05 -4.06 -6.57
C ALA A 108 -11.46 -3.64 -6.99
N MET A 109 -12.34 -3.34 -6.03
CA MET A 109 -13.68 -2.79 -6.29
C MET A 109 -13.59 -1.39 -6.90
N SER A 110 -12.81 -0.50 -6.30
CA SER A 110 -12.61 0.88 -6.77
C SER A 110 -12.08 0.94 -8.21
N GLN A 111 -11.08 0.10 -8.52
CA GLN A 111 -10.52 -0.02 -9.87
C GLN A 111 -11.54 -0.55 -10.89
N LYS A 112 -12.33 -1.56 -10.52
CA LYS A 112 -13.36 -2.14 -11.40
C LYS A 112 -14.54 -1.20 -11.61
N ALA A 113 -14.91 -0.43 -10.58
CA ALA A 113 -15.90 0.64 -10.66
C ALA A 113 -15.43 1.85 -11.49
N GLY A 114 -14.13 1.91 -11.82
CA GLY A 114 -13.56 2.97 -12.65
C GLY A 114 -13.30 4.28 -11.91
N LEU A 115 -13.19 4.24 -10.57
CA LEU A 115 -12.97 5.44 -9.74
C LEU A 115 -11.51 5.94 -9.76
N MET A 116 -10.57 5.13 -10.27
CA MET A 116 -9.13 5.42 -10.24
C MET A 116 -8.45 5.33 -11.63
N PRO A 117 -8.93 6.07 -12.66
CA PRO A 117 -8.40 5.96 -14.02
C PRO A 117 -6.96 6.47 -14.17
N ASN A 118 -6.54 7.43 -13.33
CA ASN A 118 -5.22 8.07 -13.42
C ASN A 118 -4.07 7.12 -13.09
N ILE A 119 -4.31 6.15 -12.21
CA ILE A 119 -3.30 5.23 -11.65
C ILE A 119 -3.30 3.89 -12.43
N ALA A 120 -4.17 3.76 -13.42
CA ALA A 120 -4.27 2.54 -14.21
C ALA A 120 -3.03 2.35 -15.11
N PRO A 121 -2.59 1.10 -15.34
CA PRO A 121 -1.41 0.83 -16.17
C PRO A 121 -1.64 1.33 -17.60
N ALA A 122 -0.54 1.64 -18.31
CA ALA A 122 -0.60 2.17 -19.66
C ALA A 122 -1.35 1.26 -20.66
N SER A 123 -1.35 -0.05 -20.41
CA SER A 123 -2.09 -1.03 -21.21
C SER A 123 -3.61 -1.01 -20.98
N SER A 124 -4.08 -0.37 -19.90
CA SER A 124 -5.51 -0.24 -19.65
C SER A 124 -6.10 0.85 -20.54
N LYS A 125 -7.17 0.51 -21.25
CA LYS A 125 -7.99 1.49 -21.98
C LYS A 125 -8.76 2.29 -20.94
N LYS A 126 -8.14 3.37 -20.42
CA LYS A 126 -8.60 4.20 -19.29
C LYS A 126 -10.08 4.53 -19.41
N ASP A 127 -10.53 4.83 -20.63
CA ASP A 127 -11.93 5.05 -20.98
C ASP A 127 -12.75 3.74 -20.90
N PRO A 128 -13.79 3.70 -20.05
CA PRO A 128 -14.63 2.51 -19.89
C PRO A 128 -15.22 1.99 -21.20
N LYS A 129 -15.70 2.88 -22.08
CA LYS A 129 -16.33 2.52 -23.36
C LYS A 129 -15.43 1.74 -24.31
N LEU A 130 -14.11 1.88 -24.18
CA LEU A 130 -13.13 1.20 -25.03
C LEU A 130 -12.79 -0.21 -24.51
N ARG A 131 -13.24 -0.57 -23.30
CA ARG A 131 -12.97 -1.86 -22.67
C ARG A 131 -13.84 -2.96 -23.27
N TYR A 132 -13.33 -4.19 -23.22
CA TYR A 132 -14.03 -5.34 -23.80
C TYR A 132 -15.11 -5.90 -22.86
N GLY A 133 -16.28 -6.20 -23.44
CA GLY A 133 -17.38 -6.93 -22.79
C GLY A 133 -17.97 -6.21 -21.57
N LEU A 134 -18.22 -6.97 -20.50
CA LEU A 134 -18.88 -6.46 -19.28
C LEU A 134 -18.12 -5.31 -18.59
N LYS A 135 -16.83 -5.12 -18.90
CA LYS A 135 -16.00 -4.05 -18.33
C LYS A 135 -16.31 -2.67 -18.90
N ALA A 136 -17.06 -2.61 -20.00
CA ALA A 136 -17.51 -1.35 -20.59
C ALA A 136 -18.67 -0.70 -19.82
N PHE A 137 -19.41 -1.50 -19.06
CA PHE A 137 -20.55 -1.03 -18.29
C PHE A 137 -20.12 -0.54 -16.91
N ASN A 138 -20.94 0.34 -16.33
CA ASN A 138 -20.75 0.82 -14.97
C ASN A 138 -20.98 -0.33 -13.98
N VAL A 139 -20.04 -0.50 -13.04
CA VAL A 139 -20.11 -1.53 -12.00
C VAL A 139 -20.15 -0.84 -10.64
N TYR A 140 -21.13 -1.23 -9.83
CA TYR A 140 -21.31 -0.73 -8.47
C TYR A 140 -21.10 -1.86 -7.47
N TYR A 141 -20.60 -1.54 -6.29
CA TYR A 141 -20.35 -2.51 -5.22
C TYR A 141 -21.07 -2.11 -3.95
N ASP A 142 -21.71 -3.10 -3.32
CA ASP A 142 -22.18 -2.97 -1.95
C ASP A 142 -21.15 -3.58 -1.00
N GLU A 143 -20.61 -2.74 -0.11
CA GLU A 143 -19.58 -3.09 0.85
C GLU A 143 -20.06 -4.03 1.94
N SER A 144 -21.38 -4.08 2.18
CA SER A 144 -22.00 -4.97 3.15
C SER A 144 -21.75 -6.45 2.84
N THR A 145 -21.57 -6.77 1.55
CA THR A 145 -21.42 -8.12 1.02
C THR A 145 -20.01 -8.71 1.20
N ILE A 146 -19.08 -7.93 1.75
CA ILE A 146 -17.67 -8.29 1.82
C ILE A 146 -17.41 -9.29 2.95
N LYS A 147 -16.81 -10.42 2.59
CA LYS A 147 -16.50 -11.52 3.51
C LYS A 147 -15.50 -11.12 4.62
N ALA A 148 -14.56 -10.23 4.31
CA ALA A 148 -13.59 -9.71 5.28
C ALA A 148 -14.17 -8.54 6.08
N LYS A 149 -15.09 -8.84 6.99
CA LYS A 149 -15.68 -7.84 7.90
C LYS A 149 -14.64 -7.33 8.89
N TYR A 150 -14.84 -6.11 9.41
CA TYR A 150 -14.08 -5.65 10.58
C TYR A 150 -14.27 -6.68 11.69
N HIS A 151 -13.18 -7.21 12.25
CA HIS A 151 -13.27 -7.66 13.63
C HIS A 151 -13.52 -6.39 14.43
N PHE A 152 -14.75 -6.19 14.91
CA PHE A 152 -14.99 -5.29 16.02
C PHE A 152 -14.17 -5.85 17.18
N VAL A 153 -12.92 -5.41 17.31
CA VAL A 153 -12.24 -5.48 18.60
C VAL A 153 -12.98 -4.44 19.44
N LYS A 154 -14.00 -4.87 20.16
CA LYS A 154 -14.52 -4.11 21.29
C LYS A 154 -13.32 -3.96 22.24
N TYR A 155 -12.66 -2.82 22.22
CA TYR A 155 -11.88 -2.43 23.38
C TYR A 155 -12.88 -2.30 24.52
N ARG A 156 -12.89 -3.31 25.40
CA ARG A 156 -13.46 -3.19 26.74
C ARG A 156 -12.52 -2.22 27.45
N MET A 157 -12.95 -0.97 27.61
CA MET A 157 -12.38 -0.08 28.62
C MET A 157 -12.54 -0.71 30.00
#